data_AF-A0A373G4L0-F1
#
_entry.id   AF-A0A373G4L0-F1
#
_cell.length_a   1.000
_cell.length_b   1.000
_cell.length_c   1.000
_cell.angle_alpha   90.00
_cell.angle_beta   90.00
_cell.angle_gamma   90.00
#
_symmetry.space_group_name_H-M   'P 1'
#
loop_
_entity.id
_entity.type
_entity.pdbx_description
1 polymer ?
#
loop_
_entity_poly.entity_id
_entity_poly.type
_entity_poly.pdbx_seq_one_letter_code
_entity_poly.pdbx_strand_id
1 'polypeptide(L)' 'MTTKKIIKEVSYKGHTITIFEDGFHQEFVIIDNDEARLYDSIADAKRVIRGEQPYYEIN' A
#
# COMPACT_ATOMS: atom_id res chain seq x y z
N MET A 1 -19.05 -6.51 1.84
CA MET A 1 -17.69 -6.87 2.30
C MET A 1 -16.88 -7.16 1.06
N THR A 2 -16.09 -6.18 0.62
CA THR A 2 -15.15 -6.39 -0.48
C THR A 2 -14.07 -7.31 0.04
N THR A 3 -13.86 -8.46 -0.60
CA THR A 3 -12.84 -9.42 -0.19
C THR A 3 -11.47 -8.77 -0.33
N LYS A 4 -10.76 -8.58 0.78
CA LYS A 4 -9.37 -8.12 0.81
C LYS A 4 -8.47 -9.32 1.12
N LYS A 5 -7.60 -9.67 0.19
CA LYS A 5 -6.63 -10.75 0.35
C LYS A 5 -5.24 -10.15 0.47
N ILE A 6 -4.61 -10.30 1.63
CA ILE A 6 -3.21 -9.90 1.81
C ILE A 6 -2.33 -10.80 0.94
N ILE A 7 -1.55 -10.18 0.06
CA ILE A 7 -0.57 -10.87 -0.80
C ILE A 7 0.78 -10.93 -0.09
N LYS A 8 1.20 -9.80 0.51
CA LYS A 8 2.53 -9.66 1.10
C LYS A 8 2.56 -8.56 2.14
N GLU A 9 3.40 -8.72 3.15
CA GLU A 9 3.76 -7.67 4.09
C GLU A 9 5.28 -7.47 4.11
N VAL A 10 5.71 -6.22 4.24
CA VAL A 10 7.13 -5.84 4.29
C VAL A 10 7.32 -4.77 5.34
N SER A 11 8.29 -4.94 6.23
CA SER A 11 8.69 -3.90 7.17
C SER A 11 9.72 -2.96 6.55
N TYR A 12 9.53 -1.64 6.71
CA TYR A 12 10.47 -0.63 6.24
C TYR A 12 10.49 0.58 7.19
N LYS A 13 11.66 0.91 7.74
CA LYS A 13 11.88 2.07 8.65
C LYS A 13 10.87 2.16 9.82
N GLY A 14 10.45 1.02 10.36
CA GLY A 14 9.49 0.97 11.47
C GLY A 14 8.01 0.93 11.07
N HIS A 15 7.72 0.97 9.76
CA HIS A 15 6.38 0.86 9.20
C HIS A 15 6.14 -0.52 8.58
N THR A 16 4.89 -0.96 8.55
CA THR A 16 4.45 -2.14 7.81
C THR A 16 3.81 -1.70 6.50
N ILE A 17 4.32 -2.22 5.39
CA ILE A 17 3.78 -2.02 4.05
C ILE A 17 3.06 -3.31 3.65
N THR A 18 1.76 -3.22 3.39
CA THR A 18 0.93 -4.37 3.03
C THR A 18 0.51 -4.24 1.57
N ILE A 19 0.80 -5.27 0.77
CA ILE A 19 0.19 -5.47 -0.56
C ILE A 19 -1.04 -6.34 -0.35
N PHE A 20 -2.18 -5.90 -0.89
CA PHE A 20 -3.40 -6.70 -0.90
C PHE A 20 -4.06 -6.66 -2.28
N GLU A 21 -4.84 -7.69 -2.54
CA GLU A 21 -5.71 -7.83 -3.69
C GLU A 21 -7.17 -7.58 -3.26
N ASP A 22 -7.93 -6.85 -4.06
CA ASP A 22 -9.36 -6.61 -3.85
C ASP A 22 -10.26 -7.67 -4.55
N GLY A 23 -11.57 -7.44 -4.54
CA GLY A 23 -12.55 -8.34 -5.18
C GLY A 23 -12.50 -8.37 -6.71
N PHE A 24 -11.78 -7.46 -7.34
CA PHE A 24 -11.59 -7.36 -8.79
C PHE A 24 -10.19 -7.83 -9.24
N HIS A 25 -9.42 -8.43 -8.33
CA HIS A 25 -8.02 -8.81 -8.54
C HIS A 25 -7.09 -7.63 -8.81
N GLN A 26 -7.45 -6.42 -8.33
CA GLN A 26 -6.56 -5.27 -8.37
C GLN A 26 -5.64 -5.28 -7.14
N GLU A 27 -4.35 -5.08 -7.36
CA GLU A 27 -3.36 -4.97 -6.28
C GLU A 27 -3.22 -3.53 -5.81
N PHE A 28 -3.19 -3.35 -4.49
CA PHE A 28 -2.96 -2.06 -3.85
C PHE A 28 -1.95 -2.21 -2.72
N VAL A 29 -1.28 -1.10 -2.41
CA VAL A 29 -0.32 -1.01 -1.32
C VAL A 29 -0.81 0.00 -0.28
N ILE A 30 -0.72 -0.36 1.00
CA ILE A 30 -1.03 0.53 2.14
C ILE A 30 0.11 0.54 3.14
N ILE A 31 0.16 1.58 3.96
CA ILE A 31 1.12 1.75 5.06
C ILE A 31 0.35 1.66 6.38
N ASP A 32 0.85 0.85 7.32
CA ASP A 32 0.34 0.72 8.68
C ASP A 32 -1.17 0.45 8.78
N ASN A 33 -1.69 -0.34 7.83
CA ASN A 33 -3.11 -0.64 7.67
C ASN A 33 -4.01 0.59 7.41
N ASP A 34 -3.45 1.72 6.97
CA ASP A 34 -4.22 2.88 6.55
C ASP A 34 -4.88 2.64 5.18
N GLU A 35 -6.11 2.13 5.20
CA GLU A 35 -6.90 1.89 3.98
C GLU A 35 -7.45 3.18 3.35
N ALA A 36 -7.29 4.35 3.99
CA ALA A 36 -7.69 5.62 3.38
C ALA A 36 -6.71 6.13 2.33
N ARG A 37 -5.52 5.52 2.23
CA ARG A 37 -4.45 5.91 1.29
C ARG A 37 -3.87 4.70 0.59
N LEU A 38 -4.25 4.54 -0.68
CA LEU A 38 -3.76 3.47 -1.53
C LEU A 38 -2.58 3.98 -2.38
N TYR A 39 -1.56 3.13 -2.50
CA TYR A 39 -0.39 3.35 -3.34
C TYR A 39 -0.31 2.27 -4.41
N ASP A 40 0.24 2.64 -5.56
CA ASP A 40 0.44 1.75 -6.70
C ASP A 40 1.54 0.72 -6.44
N SER A 41 2.52 1.04 -5.58
CA SER A 41 3.67 0.16 -5.35
C SER A 41 4.30 0.31 -3.97
N ILE A 42 5.09 -0.69 -3.57
CA ILE A 42 5.98 -0.60 -2.40
C ILE A 42 6.97 0.57 -2.57
N ALA A 43 7.40 0.88 -3.79
CA ALA A 43 8.34 1.97 -4.02
C ALA A 43 7.71 3.32 -3.67
N ASP A 44 6.44 3.53 -4.04
CA ASP A 44 5.66 4.72 -3.69
C ASP A 44 5.39 4.80 -2.20
N ALA A 45 4.98 3.70 -1.57
CA ALA A 45 4.83 3.65 -0.11
C ALA A 45 6.15 4.02 0.60
N LYS A 46 7.30 3.54 0.10
CA LYS A 46 8.63 3.90 0.63
C LYS A 46 8.99 5.37 0.41
N ARG A 47 8.53 6.02 -0.68
CA ARG A 47 8.71 7.46 -0.92
C ARG A 47 7.96 8.25 0.15
N VAL A 48 6.70 7.91 0.39
CA VAL A 48 5.87 8.55 1.42
C VAL A 48 6.47 8.40 2.82
N ILE A 49 6.97 7.21 3.17
CA ILE A 49 7.69 6.99 4.44
C ILE A 49 8.96 7.86 4.55
N ARG A 50 9.59 8.24 3.44
CA ARG A 50 10.72 9.19 3.43
C ARG A 50 10.30 10.67 3.44
N GLY A 51 9.00 10.96 3.42
CA GLY A 51 8.47 12.32 3.27
C GLY A 51 8.50 12.83 1.83
N GLU A 52 8.66 11.96 0.84
CA GLU A 52 8.62 12.28 -0.58
C GLU A 52 7.22 12.05 -1.16
N GLN A 53 6.86 12.77 -2.22
CA GLN A 53 5.63 12.53 -2.98
C GLN A 53 5.70 11.18 -3.71
N PRO A 54 4.62 10.35 -3.71
CA PRO A 54 4.55 9.16 -4.55
C PRO A 54 4.53 9.56 -6.04
N TYR A 55 4.94 8.67 -6.93
CA TYR A 55 4.82 8.91 -8.37
C TYR A 55 3.38 8.81 -8.84
N TYR A 56 2.63 7.88 -8.26
CA TYR A 56 1.22 7.66 -8.57
C TYR A 56 0.42 7.64 -7.27
N GLU A 57 -0.64 8.45 -7.23
CA GLU A 57 -1.63 8.46 -6.16
C GLU A 57 -2.91 7.85 -6.73
N ILE A 58 -3.43 6.83 -6.05
CA ILE A 58 -4.68 6.18 -6.42
C ILE A 58 -5.79 6.91 -5.65
N ASN A 59 -6.63 7.65 -6.38
CA ASN A 59 -7.80 8.37 -5.84
C ASN A 59 -9.06 7.52 -5.89
#